data_AF-A0A7C3P8Q4-F1
#
_entry.id   AF-A0A7C3P8Q4-F1
#
_cell.length_a   1.000
_cell.length_b   1.000
_cell.length_c   1.000
_cell.angle_alpha   90.00
_cell.angle_beta   90.00
_cell.angle_gamma   90.00
#
_symmetry.space_group_name_H-M   'P 1'
#
loop_
_entity.id
_entity.type
_entity.pdbx_description
1 polymer ?
#
loop_
_entity_poly.entity_id
_entity_poly.type
_entity_poly.pdbx_seq_one_letter_code
_entity_poly.pdbx_strand_id
1 'polypeptide(L)'
;MGCGSMLGDLFYLADHLVQQSRGSAASPWQAPFLAGSTQSGEDLLSDLYRMLGEGQISQEVFSSLRDLADRSQLRRVDVAVHQTRGRRRSLHREDRGIQNALQGIRLRQQNLAEARKESERVISNLRGRIASIDDRMTGKQNTAREAVGEGDDQTARRRLTEKAQLSSLRDRLHQQLHRLTEDLGRLDEVRAELEAREVELEAVRAREGLASLVSVEGARGDG
;
A
#
# COMPACT_ATOMS: atom_id res chain seq x y z
N MET A 1 0.98 -2.76 20.49
CA MET A 1 0.66 -1.80 19.41
C MET A 1 1.30 -2.29 18.14
N GLY A 2 0.61 -3.17 17.41
CA GLY A 2 1.06 -3.66 16.11
C GLY A 2 -0.03 -3.31 15.12
N CYS A 3 0.19 -2.31 14.30
CA CYS A 3 -0.67 -2.05 13.15
C CYS A 3 -0.51 -3.27 12.24
N GLY A 4 -1.53 -4.13 12.16
CA GLY A 4 -1.65 -5.11 11.08
C GLY A 4 -1.72 -4.32 9.77
N SER A 5 -0.57 -4.13 9.14
CA SER A 5 -0.51 -3.39 7.89
C SER A 5 -1.18 -4.28 6.83
N MET A 6 -2.13 -3.75 6.05
CA MET A 6 -2.76 -4.49 4.95
C MET A 6 -1.75 -5.11 3.98
N LEU A 7 -0.53 -4.57 3.93
CA LEU A 7 0.61 -5.14 3.20
C LEU A 7 1.06 -6.46 3.81
N GLY A 8 1.18 -6.54 5.14
CA GLY A 8 1.53 -7.78 5.84
C GLY A 8 0.51 -8.90 5.58
N ASP A 9 -0.79 -8.58 5.62
CA ASP A 9 -1.84 -9.57 5.43
C ASP A 9 -1.94 -10.07 3.97
N LEU A 10 -1.73 -9.18 2.99
CA LEU A 10 -1.70 -9.55 1.57
C LEU A 10 -0.41 -10.29 1.19
N PHE A 11 0.75 -9.88 1.71
CA PHE A 11 1.99 -10.63 1.52
C PHE A 11 1.91 -11.99 2.19
N TYR A 12 1.34 -12.09 3.40
CA TYR A 12 1.09 -13.37 4.07
C TYR A 12 0.17 -14.27 3.24
N LEU A 13 -0.90 -13.73 2.66
CA LEU A 13 -1.80 -14.49 1.78
C LEU A 13 -1.12 -14.93 0.48
N ALA A 14 -0.35 -14.04 -0.16
CA ALA A 14 0.41 -14.37 -1.37
C ALA A 14 1.45 -15.47 -1.08
N ASP A 15 2.19 -15.35 0.03
CA ASP A 15 3.22 -16.32 0.41
C ASP A 15 2.59 -17.65 0.83
N HIS A 16 1.44 -17.65 1.52
CA HIS A 16 0.68 -18.86 1.86
C HIS A 16 0.21 -19.61 0.59
N LEU A 17 -0.34 -18.89 -0.40
CA LEU A 17 -0.79 -19.49 -1.66
C LEU A 17 0.39 -20.04 -2.51
N VAL A 18 1.52 -19.33 -2.52
CA VAL A 18 2.76 -19.79 -3.17
C VAL A 18 3.35 -21.01 -2.46
N GLN A 19 3.28 -21.09 -1.14
CA GLN A 19 3.77 -22.25 -0.38
C GLN A 19 2.86 -23.49 -0.53
N GLN A 20 1.54 -23.30 -0.65
CA GLN A 20 0.58 -24.38 -0.89
C GLN A 20 0.79 -25.05 -2.27
N SER A 21 1.01 -24.25 -3.33
CA SER A 21 1.27 -24.77 -4.69
C SER A 21 2.65 -25.45 -4.84
N ARG A 22 3.61 -25.18 -3.93
CA ARG A 22 4.94 -25.82 -3.89
C ARG A 22 4.96 -27.17 -3.14
N GLY A 23 3.81 -27.66 -2.66
CA GLY A 23 3.71 -29.00 -2.08
C GLY A 23 4.30 -29.15 -0.68
N SER A 24 4.18 -28.13 0.17
CA SER A 24 4.44 -28.29 1.61
C SER A 24 3.13 -28.61 2.34
N ALA A 25 3.10 -29.76 3.01
CA ALA A 25 1.98 -30.20 3.85
C ALA A 25 1.80 -29.25 5.05
N ALA A 26 0.97 -28.21 4.90
CA ALA A 26 0.53 -27.41 6.02
C ALA A 26 -0.55 -28.18 6.80
N SER A 27 -0.28 -28.38 8.10
CA SER A 27 -1.02 -29.25 9.01
C SER A 27 -2.51 -28.84 9.17
N PRO A 28 -3.49 -29.78 9.21
CA PRO A 28 -4.92 -29.46 9.10
C PRO A 28 -5.62 -28.96 10.38
N TRP A 29 -4.89 -28.70 11.46
CA TRP A 29 -5.52 -28.44 12.77
C TRP A 29 -4.96 -27.21 13.46
N GLN A 30 -5.55 -26.05 13.18
CA GLN A 30 -5.76 -25.00 14.18
C GLN A 30 -7.12 -24.33 13.91
N ALA A 31 -8.17 -24.92 14.47
CA ALA A 31 -9.38 -24.19 14.77
C ALA A 31 -9.23 -23.55 16.15
N PRO A 32 -9.62 -22.28 16.34
CA PRO A 32 -10.05 -21.82 17.64
C PRO A 32 -11.58 -21.91 17.74
N PHE A 33 -11.98 -22.60 18.79
CA PHE A 33 -13.33 -22.70 19.33
C PHE A 33 -13.98 -21.34 19.58
N LEU A 34 -15.32 -21.39 19.62
CA LEU A 34 -16.22 -20.34 20.10
C LEU A 34 -15.77 -19.73 21.44
N ALA A 35 -15.37 -18.47 21.42
CA ALA A 35 -15.32 -17.62 22.61
C ALA A 35 -16.17 -16.38 22.34
N GLY A 36 -17.20 -16.18 23.17
CA GLY A 36 -17.95 -14.93 23.23
C GLY A 36 -16.98 -13.81 23.62
N SER A 37 -16.67 -12.94 22.67
CA SER A 37 -15.94 -11.71 22.92
C SER A 37 -16.39 -10.71 21.87
N THR A 38 -16.52 -9.46 22.30
CA THR A 38 -16.80 -8.31 21.46
C THR A 38 -15.63 -8.12 20.49
N GLN A 39 -15.67 -8.82 19.36
CA GLN A 39 -14.71 -8.65 18.28
C GLN A 39 -14.83 -7.21 17.77
N SER A 40 -13.70 -6.50 17.76
CA SER A 40 -13.61 -5.11 17.32
C SER A 40 -13.97 -5.04 15.82
N GLY A 41 -14.41 -3.87 15.34
CA GLY A 41 -14.62 -3.65 13.91
C GLY A 41 -13.36 -3.94 13.07
N GLU A 42 -12.18 -3.80 13.69
CA GLU A 42 -10.88 -4.17 13.11
C GLU A 42 -10.74 -5.68 12.88
N ASP A 43 -11.22 -6.53 13.80
CA ASP A 43 -11.15 -7.99 13.68
C ASP A 43 -12.04 -8.50 12.52
N LEU A 44 -13.18 -7.85 12.31
CA LEU A 44 -14.10 -8.16 11.21
C LEU A 44 -13.52 -7.77 9.85
N LEU A 45 -12.79 -6.66 9.78
CA LEU A 45 -12.10 -6.24 8.56
C LEU A 45 -10.99 -7.23 8.18
N SER A 46 -10.14 -7.63 9.13
CA SER A 46 -9.11 -8.66 8.89
C SER A 46 -9.72 -9.99 8.41
N ASP A 47 -10.86 -10.40 9.00
CA ASP A 47 -11.59 -11.58 8.54
C ASP A 47 -12.09 -11.45 7.09
N LEU A 48 -12.56 -10.27 6.67
CA LEU A 48 -12.98 -10.00 5.29
C LEU A 48 -11.81 -10.09 4.30
N TYR A 49 -10.65 -9.53 4.65
CA TYR A 49 -9.45 -9.60 3.82
C TYR A 49 -8.97 -11.04 3.62
N ARG A 50 -8.94 -11.83 4.70
CA ARG A 50 -8.61 -13.26 4.63
C ARG A 50 -9.60 -14.01 3.74
N MET A 51 -10.89 -13.78 3.90
CA MET A 51 -11.93 -14.43 3.09
C MET A 51 -11.81 -14.09 1.59
N LEU A 52 -11.43 -12.85 1.26
CA LEU A 52 -11.18 -12.44 -0.12
C LEU A 52 -9.94 -13.15 -0.68
N GLY A 53 -8.82 -13.16 0.05
CA GLY A 53 -7.58 -13.81 -0.38
C GLY A 53 -7.71 -15.32 -0.54
N GLU A 54 -8.51 -15.98 0.31
CA GLU A 54 -8.82 -17.40 0.20
C GLU A 54 -9.92 -17.73 -0.82
N GLY A 55 -10.39 -16.76 -1.62
CA GLY A 55 -11.43 -16.97 -2.64
C GLY A 55 -12.80 -17.36 -2.09
N GLN A 56 -13.06 -17.19 -0.78
CA GLN A 56 -14.35 -17.49 -0.15
C GLN A 56 -15.45 -16.50 -0.58
N ILE A 57 -15.06 -15.27 -0.88
CA ILE A 57 -15.92 -14.19 -1.37
C ILE A 57 -15.36 -13.58 -2.65
N SER A 58 -16.24 -13.04 -3.49
CA SER A 58 -15.84 -12.24 -4.65
C SER A 58 -15.46 -10.82 -4.22
N GLN A 59 -14.74 -10.12 -5.10
CA GLN A 59 -14.41 -8.71 -4.91
C GLN A 59 -15.65 -7.83 -4.68
N GLU A 60 -16.76 -8.09 -5.37
CA GLU A 60 -18.01 -7.33 -5.21
C GLU A 60 -18.62 -7.48 -3.81
N VAL A 61 -18.64 -8.72 -3.29
CA VAL A 61 -19.08 -9.01 -1.92
C VAL A 61 -18.14 -8.38 -0.91
N PHE A 62 -16.84 -8.38 -1.18
CA PHE A 62 -15.87 -7.71 -0.33
C PHE A 62 -16.11 -6.19 -0.28
N SER A 63 -16.28 -5.53 -1.43
CA SER A 63 -16.52 -4.08 -1.48
C SER A 63 -17.78 -3.67 -0.72
N SER A 64 -18.89 -4.41 -0.89
CA SER A 64 -20.13 -4.13 -0.16
C SER A 64 -20.01 -4.32 1.36
N LEU A 65 -19.31 -5.37 1.82
CA LEU A 65 -19.07 -5.60 3.25
C LEU A 65 -18.07 -4.59 3.84
N ARG A 66 -17.13 -4.11 3.03
CA ARG A 66 -16.21 -3.04 3.42
C ARG A 66 -16.93 -1.70 3.57
N ASP A 67 -17.84 -1.36 2.67
CA ASP A 67 -18.65 -0.13 2.80
C ASP A 67 -19.48 -0.13 4.09
N LEU A 68 -19.97 -1.31 4.51
CA LEU A 68 -20.65 -1.47 5.80
C LEU A 68 -19.68 -1.32 6.97
N ALA A 69 -18.44 -1.79 6.85
CA ALA A 69 -17.41 -1.64 7.87
C ALA A 69 -16.99 -0.17 8.04
N ASP A 70 -16.81 0.54 6.93
CA ASP A 70 -16.45 1.96 6.91
C ASP A 70 -17.55 2.82 7.57
N ARG A 71 -18.81 2.37 7.50
CA ARG A 71 -19.96 2.98 8.21
C ARG A 71 -20.14 2.47 9.64
N SER A 72 -19.25 1.62 10.15
CA SER A 72 -19.36 0.94 11.45
C SER A 72 -20.65 0.13 11.63
N GLN A 73 -21.21 -0.37 10.52
CA GLN A 73 -22.47 -1.11 10.46
C GLN A 73 -22.28 -2.60 10.17
N LEU A 74 -21.06 -3.04 9.87
CA LEU A 74 -20.75 -4.44 9.60
C LEU A 74 -20.99 -5.29 10.85
N ARG A 75 -21.84 -6.32 10.72
CA ARG A 75 -22.11 -7.26 11.80
C ARG A 75 -21.39 -8.58 11.55
N ARG A 76 -21.08 -9.29 12.63
CA ARG A 76 -20.48 -10.63 12.56
C ARG A 76 -21.32 -11.61 11.75
N VAL A 77 -22.65 -11.48 11.79
CA VAL A 77 -23.58 -12.33 11.02
C VAL A 77 -23.35 -12.18 9.52
N ASP A 78 -23.09 -10.95 9.06
CA ASP A 78 -22.87 -10.65 7.64
C ASP A 78 -21.62 -11.39 7.14
N VAL A 79 -20.54 -11.39 7.92
CA VAL A 79 -19.30 -12.12 7.62
C VAL A 79 -19.47 -13.64 7.72
N ALA A 80 -20.15 -14.13 8.76
CA ALA A 80 -20.31 -15.56 9.05
C ALA A 80 -21.10 -16.33 7.97
N VAL A 81 -22.09 -15.69 7.34
CA VAL A 81 -22.85 -16.29 6.22
C VAL A 81 -21.92 -16.64 5.05
N HIS A 82 -20.97 -15.76 4.75
CA HIS A 82 -20.01 -15.98 3.68
C HIS A 82 -18.93 -16.99 4.04
N GLN A 83 -18.44 -17.00 5.29
CA GLN A 83 -17.53 -18.05 5.78
C GLN A 83 -18.15 -19.44 5.66
N THR A 84 -19.42 -19.58 6.04
CA THR A 84 -20.13 -20.87 6.01
C THR A 84 -20.38 -21.35 4.57
N ARG A 85 -20.68 -20.42 3.65
CA ARG A 85 -20.83 -20.72 2.22
C ARG A 85 -19.49 -21.05 1.54
N GLY A 86 -18.42 -20.32 1.86
CA GLY A 86 -17.09 -20.53 1.31
C GLY A 86 -16.48 -21.89 1.68
N ARG A 87 -16.77 -22.40 2.89
CA ARG A 87 -16.36 -23.74 3.33
C ARG A 87 -16.96 -24.90 2.50
N ARG A 88 -18.05 -24.68 1.77
CA ARG A 88 -18.75 -25.72 1.00
C ARG A 88 -18.35 -25.81 -0.47
N ARG A 89 -17.52 -24.90 -0.99
CA ARG A 89 -17.10 -24.84 -2.40
C ARG A 89 -15.57 -24.85 -2.48
N SER A 90 -14.96 -26.00 -2.77
CA SER A 90 -13.48 -26.15 -2.81
C SER A 90 -12.89 -25.98 -4.21
N LEU A 91 -13.51 -26.54 -5.26
CA LEU A 91 -12.91 -26.66 -6.60
C LEU A 91 -12.74 -25.35 -7.40
N HIS A 92 -13.34 -24.24 -6.95
CA HIS A 92 -13.20 -22.92 -7.60
C HIS A 92 -12.59 -21.87 -6.67
N ARG A 93 -12.05 -22.33 -5.54
CA ARG A 93 -11.61 -21.46 -4.46
C ARG A 93 -10.18 -20.97 -4.69
N GLU A 94 -9.30 -21.84 -5.17
CA GLU A 94 -7.91 -21.52 -5.50
C GLU A 94 -7.83 -20.56 -6.69
N ASP A 95 -8.52 -20.87 -7.79
CA ASP A 95 -8.63 -19.98 -8.96
C ASP A 95 -9.16 -18.58 -8.60
N ARG A 96 -10.19 -18.50 -7.74
CA ARG A 96 -10.76 -17.22 -7.29
C ARG A 96 -9.83 -16.50 -6.32
N GLY A 97 -9.14 -17.22 -5.45
CA GLY A 97 -8.14 -16.65 -4.54
C GLY A 97 -7.01 -15.98 -5.31
N ILE A 98 -6.47 -16.66 -6.32
CA ILE A 98 -5.41 -16.11 -7.19
C ILE A 98 -5.93 -14.90 -7.99
N GLN A 99 -7.14 -14.97 -8.55
CA GLN A 99 -7.75 -13.84 -9.26
C GLN A 99 -7.97 -12.62 -8.36
N ASN A 100 -8.47 -12.84 -7.15
CA ASN A 100 -8.67 -11.79 -6.16
C ASN A 100 -7.33 -11.18 -5.72
N ALA A 101 -6.30 -12.00 -5.50
CA ALA A 101 -4.96 -11.53 -5.14
C ALA A 101 -4.33 -10.67 -6.24
N LEU A 102 -4.39 -11.11 -7.50
CA LEU A 102 -3.92 -10.34 -8.65
C LEU A 102 -4.68 -9.01 -8.78
N GLN A 103 -6.01 -9.03 -8.63
CA GLN A 103 -6.82 -7.80 -8.66
C GLN A 103 -6.44 -6.84 -7.52
N GLY A 104 -6.21 -7.36 -6.32
CA GLY A 104 -5.76 -6.58 -5.16
C GLY A 104 -4.39 -5.94 -5.37
N ILE A 105 -3.44 -6.69 -5.93
CA ILE A 105 -2.09 -6.18 -6.27
C ILE A 105 -2.18 -5.04 -7.28
N ARG A 106 -2.94 -5.24 -8.37
CA ARG A 106 -3.13 -4.21 -9.41
C ARG A 106 -3.77 -2.93 -8.87
N LEU A 107 -4.80 -3.07 -8.03
CA LEU A 107 -5.43 -1.92 -7.37
C LEU A 107 -4.41 -1.18 -6.47
N ARG A 108 -3.55 -1.91 -5.76
CA ARG A 108 -2.53 -1.32 -4.91
C ARG A 108 -1.45 -0.61 -5.72
N GLN A 109 -1.00 -1.18 -6.83
CA GLN A 109 -0.08 -0.52 -7.76
C GLN A 109 -0.68 0.78 -8.30
N GLN A 110 -1.98 0.80 -8.66
CA GLN A 110 -2.67 2.02 -9.09
C GLN A 110 -2.67 3.07 -7.99
N ASN A 111 -3.05 2.70 -6.76
CA ASN A 111 -3.04 3.62 -5.62
C ASN A 111 -1.64 4.16 -5.30
N LEU A 112 -0.60 3.32 -5.39
CA LEU A 112 0.80 3.75 -5.22
C LEU A 112 1.23 4.72 -6.33
N ALA A 113 0.81 4.48 -7.58
CA ALA A 113 1.10 5.37 -8.69
C ALA A 113 0.43 6.75 -8.51
N GLU A 114 -0.78 6.80 -7.96
CA GLU A 114 -1.45 8.06 -7.62
C GLU A 114 -0.76 8.79 -6.46
N ALA A 115 -0.41 8.08 -5.38
CA ALA A 115 0.32 8.64 -4.25
C ALA A 115 1.70 9.19 -4.66
N ARG A 116 2.38 8.51 -5.59
CA ARG A 116 3.64 8.96 -6.19
C ARG A 116 3.47 10.27 -6.94
N LYS A 117 2.46 10.37 -7.82
CA LYS A 117 2.16 11.62 -8.56
C LYS A 117 1.89 12.79 -7.63
N GLU A 118 1.14 12.57 -6.55
CA GLU A 118 0.85 13.62 -5.58
C GLU A 118 2.11 14.05 -4.81
N SER A 119 2.94 13.09 -4.41
CA SER A 119 4.22 13.37 -3.77
C SER A 119 5.15 14.16 -4.69
N GLU A 120 5.22 13.82 -5.98
CA GLU A 120 6.00 14.57 -6.98
C GLU A 120 5.53 16.02 -7.13
N ARG A 121 4.21 16.28 -7.09
CA ARG A 121 3.66 17.64 -7.08
C ARG A 121 4.11 18.42 -5.86
N VAL A 122 4.08 17.79 -4.68
CA VAL A 122 4.55 18.41 -3.43
C VAL A 122 6.05 18.72 -3.51
N ILE A 123 6.88 17.81 -4.04
CA ILE A 123 8.31 18.06 -4.30
C ILE A 123 8.51 19.27 -5.19
N SER A 124 7.78 19.34 -6.30
CA SER A 124 7.87 20.46 -7.23
C SER A 124 7.53 21.80 -6.56
N ASN A 125 6.45 21.84 -5.76
CA ASN A 125 6.07 23.02 -4.99
C ASN A 125 7.16 23.42 -3.98
N LEU A 126 7.70 22.45 -3.21
CA LEU A 126 8.78 22.71 -2.26
C LEU A 126 10.03 23.27 -2.94
N ARG A 127 10.44 22.72 -4.09
CA ARG A 127 11.56 23.25 -4.89
C ARG A 127 11.31 24.68 -5.34
N GLY A 128 10.10 24.99 -5.82
CA GLY A 128 9.73 26.35 -6.19
C GLY A 128 9.77 27.33 -5.01
N ARG A 129 9.32 26.90 -3.82
CA ARG A 129 9.39 27.71 -2.59
C ARG A 129 10.82 27.95 -2.13
N ILE A 130 11.70 26.95 -2.23
CA ILE A 130 13.12 27.08 -1.91
C ILE A 130 13.76 28.11 -2.85
N ALA A 131 13.56 27.99 -4.16
CA ALA A 131 14.08 28.93 -5.15
C ALA A 131 13.63 30.38 -4.86
N SER A 132 12.34 30.57 -4.55
CA SER A 132 11.82 31.89 -4.16
C SER A 132 12.48 32.45 -2.89
N ILE A 133 12.82 31.59 -1.92
CA ILE A 133 13.54 32.02 -0.72
C ILE A 133 14.99 32.39 -1.06
N ASP A 134 15.67 31.64 -1.93
CA ASP A 134 17.02 31.94 -2.37
C ASP A 134 17.10 33.30 -3.10
N ASP A 135 16.12 33.61 -3.95
CA ASP A 135 16.00 34.92 -4.60
C ASP A 135 15.83 36.05 -3.57
N ARG A 136 14.94 35.84 -2.58
CA ARG A 136 14.72 36.81 -1.50
C ARG A 136 15.97 36.99 -0.66
N MET A 137 16.70 35.92 -0.34
CA MET A 137 17.96 35.98 0.40
C MET A 137 19.02 36.78 -0.37
N THR A 138 19.10 36.58 -1.68
CA THR A 138 19.99 37.34 -2.56
C THR A 138 19.63 38.83 -2.57
N GLY A 139 18.33 39.16 -2.67
CA GLY A 139 17.86 40.54 -2.53
C GLY A 139 18.19 41.17 -1.17
N LYS A 140 18.04 40.43 -0.06
CA LYS A 140 18.46 40.91 1.27
C LYS A 140 19.96 41.14 1.36
N GLN A 141 20.78 40.30 0.72
CA GLN A 141 22.22 40.47 0.69
C GLN A 141 22.65 41.69 -0.13
N ASN A 142 22.02 41.93 -1.28
CA ASN A 142 22.34 43.10 -2.13
C ASN A 142 21.96 44.41 -1.43
N THR A 143 20.75 44.50 -0.90
CA THR A 143 20.32 45.67 -0.12
C THR A 143 21.17 45.91 1.14
N ALA A 144 21.68 44.85 1.78
CA ALA A 144 22.63 45.01 2.88
C ALA A 144 23.96 45.60 2.41
N ARG A 145 24.47 45.19 1.24
CA ARG A 145 25.72 45.72 0.66
C ARG A 145 25.60 47.18 0.26
N GLU A 146 24.47 47.56 -0.33
CA GLU A 146 24.15 48.95 -0.69
C GLU A 146 24.15 49.84 0.57
N ALA A 147 23.45 49.42 1.63
CA ALA A 147 23.39 50.16 2.89
C ALA A 147 24.77 50.35 3.54
N VAL A 148 25.65 49.33 3.46
CA VAL A 148 27.05 49.48 3.93
C VAL A 148 27.81 50.52 3.09
N GLY A 149 27.61 50.53 1.77
CA GLY A 149 28.21 51.54 0.89
C GLY A 149 27.74 52.97 1.18
N GLU A 150 26.51 53.12 1.68
CA GLU A 150 25.90 54.40 2.10
C GLU A 150 26.24 54.78 3.55
N GLY A 151 26.92 53.91 4.31
CA GLY A 151 27.23 54.11 5.73
C GLY A 151 26.06 53.88 6.69
N ASP A 152 24.96 53.28 6.24
CA ASP A 152 23.82 52.90 7.07
C ASP A 152 23.96 51.47 7.63
N ASP A 153 24.79 51.37 8.66
CA ASP A 153 25.04 50.11 9.38
C ASP A 153 23.77 49.51 10.00
N GLN A 154 22.79 50.33 10.38
CA GLN A 154 21.58 49.85 11.03
C GLN A 154 20.69 49.10 10.03
N THR A 155 20.52 49.66 8.84
CA THR A 155 19.78 49.02 7.75
C THR A 155 20.49 47.75 7.28
N ALA A 156 21.82 47.77 7.14
CA ALA A 156 22.60 46.59 6.77
C ALA A 156 22.40 45.43 7.76
N ARG A 157 22.47 45.69 9.07
CA ARG A 157 22.26 44.67 10.13
C ARG A 157 20.83 44.11 10.10
N ARG A 158 19.82 44.95 9.89
CA ARG A 158 18.42 44.50 9.77
C ARG A 158 18.25 43.55 8.58
N ARG A 159 18.81 43.89 7.41
CA ARG A 159 18.74 43.04 6.19
C ARG A 159 19.43 41.70 6.37
N LEU A 160 20.59 41.67 7.03
CA LEU A 160 21.29 40.42 7.34
C LEU A 160 20.51 39.54 8.33
N THR A 161 19.82 40.15 9.29
CA THR A 161 18.95 39.42 10.24
C THR A 161 17.76 38.77 9.51
N GLU A 162 17.09 39.52 8.62
CA GLU A 162 16.02 38.98 7.77
C GLU A 162 16.52 37.84 6.87
N LYS A 163 17.74 37.97 6.31
CA LYS A 163 18.38 36.90 5.53
C LYS A 163 18.62 35.64 6.37
N ALA A 164 19.07 35.78 7.62
CA ALA A 164 19.30 34.65 8.52
C ALA A 164 17.98 33.90 8.84
N GLN A 165 16.89 34.64 9.05
CA GLN A 165 15.56 34.03 9.23
C GLN A 165 15.13 33.24 7.98
N LEU A 166 15.32 33.81 6.79
CA LEU A 166 15.05 33.12 5.52
C LEU A 166 15.90 31.86 5.35
N SER A 167 17.19 31.89 5.72
CA SER A 167 18.07 30.72 5.72
C SER A 167 17.51 29.59 6.57
N SER A 168 17.06 29.90 7.80
CA SER A 168 16.49 28.88 8.70
C SER A 168 15.23 28.23 8.13
N LEU A 169 14.40 29.01 7.41
CA LEU A 169 13.22 28.50 6.74
C LEU A 169 13.59 27.62 5.54
N ARG A 170 14.55 28.06 4.72
CA ARG A 170 15.09 27.29 3.60
C ARG A 170 15.63 25.93 4.06
N ASP A 171 16.38 25.90 5.16
CA ASP A 171 16.96 24.66 5.69
C ASP A 171 15.87 23.67 6.14
N ARG A 172 14.79 24.15 6.76
CA ARG A 172 13.62 23.33 7.09
C ARG A 172 12.93 22.76 5.85
N LEU A 173 12.78 23.57 4.79
CA LEU A 173 12.19 23.12 3.53
C LEU A 173 13.07 22.08 2.83
N HIS A 174 14.40 22.23 2.85
CA HIS A 174 15.32 21.21 2.35
C HIS A 174 15.21 19.89 3.12
N GLN A 175 15.07 19.94 4.45
CA GLN A 175 14.84 18.74 5.25
C GLN A 175 13.52 18.05 4.89
N GLN A 176 12.44 18.81 4.69
CA GLN A 176 11.16 18.27 4.24
C GLN A 176 11.27 17.66 2.84
N LEU A 177 11.94 18.34 1.91
CA LEU A 177 12.19 17.85 0.56
C LEU A 177 12.97 16.53 0.57
N HIS A 178 14.00 16.43 1.42
CA HIS A 178 14.82 15.23 1.52
C HIS A 178 14.01 14.03 2.02
N ARG A 179 13.28 14.19 3.13
CA ARG A 179 12.40 13.15 3.68
C ARG A 179 11.38 12.66 2.66
N LEU A 180 10.73 13.59 1.95
CA LEU A 180 9.72 13.21 0.96
C LEU A 180 10.32 12.52 -0.27
N THR A 181 11.59 12.79 -0.59
CA THR A 181 12.34 12.08 -1.64
C THR A 181 12.70 10.67 -1.18
N GLU A 182 13.08 10.48 0.08
CA GLU A 182 13.31 9.15 0.66
C GLU A 182 12.02 8.31 0.67
N ASP A 183 10.90 8.92 1.08
CA ASP A 183 9.60 8.25 1.10
C ASP A 183 9.14 7.85 -0.31
N LEU A 184 9.42 8.66 -1.34
CA LEU A 184 9.21 8.27 -2.73
C LEU A 184 10.06 7.06 -3.13
N GLY A 185 11.33 7.01 -2.72
CA GLY A 185 12.18 5.85 -2.95
C GLY A 185 11.60 4.57 -2.35
N ARG A 186 11.11 4.64 -1.10
CA ARG A 186 10.43 3.52 -0.44
C ARG A 186 9.15 3.09 -1.15
N LEU A 187 8.38 4.05 -1.69
CA LEU A 187 7.18 3.72 -2.49
C LEU A 187 7.54 2.99 -3.79
N ASP A 188 8.63 3.38 -4.44
CA ASP A 188 9.14 2.72 -5.64
C ASP A 188 9.66 1.29 -5.32
N GLU A 189 10.30 1.09 -4.16
CA GLU A 189 10.69 -0.25 -3.67
C GLU A 189 9.48 -1.16 -3.45
N VAL A 190 8.47 -0.70 -2.68
CA VAL A 190 7.23 -1.47 -2.44
C VAL A 190 6.50 -1.79 -3.74
N ARG A 191 6.53 -0.87 -4.71
CA ARG A 191 5.94 -1.11 -6.02
C ARG A 191 6.67 -2.23 -6.77
N ALA A 192 8.00 -2.22 -6.78
CA ALA A 192 8.80 -3.27 -7.42
C ALA A 192 8.54 -4.64 -6.78
N GLU A 193 8.41 -4.70 -5.45
CA GLU A 193 8.02 -5.92 -4.74
C GLU A 193 6.64 -6.43 -5.17
N LEU A 194 5.66 -5.53 -5.30
CA LEU A 194 4.32 -5.90 -5.77
C LEU A 194 4.31 -6.40 -7.22
N GLU A 195 5.08 -5.76 -8.11
CA GLU A 195 5.26 -6.20 -9.50
C GLU A 195 5.90 -7.61 -9.56
N ALA A 196 6.92 -7.87 -8.74
CA ALA A 196 7.52 -9.20 -8.64
C ALA A 196 6.52 -10.27 -8.16
N ARG A 197 5.72 -9.95 -7.13
CA ARG A 197 4.68 -10.87 -6.62
C ARG A 197 3.55 -11.11 -7.61
N GLU A 198 3.18 -10.11 -8.41
CA GLU A 198 2.21 -10.27 -9.49
C GLU A 198 2.71 -11.29 -10.51
N VAL A 199 3.96 -11.16 -10.98
CA VAL A 199 4.59 -12.10 -11.93
C VAL A 199 4.66 -13.51 -11.34
N GLU A 200 5.00 -13.66 -10.06
CA GLU A 200 5.01 -14.95 -9.38
C GLU A 200 3.61 -15.61 -9.38
N LEU A 201 2.57 -14.85 -9.03
CA LEU A 201 1.20 -15.34 -8.98
C LEU A 201 0.64 -15.67 -10.39
N GLU A 202 0.99 -14.88 -11.40
CA GLU A 202 0.65 -15.18 -12.79
C GLU A 202 1.32 -16.47 -13.27
N ALA A 203 2.57 -16.71 -12.88
CA ALA A 203 3.29 -17.95 -13.20
C ALA A 203 2.66 -19.17 -12.51
N VAL A 204 2.21 -19.03 -11.25
CA VAL A 204 1.47 -20.08 -10.53
C VAL A 204 0.16 -20.40 -11.26
N ARG A 205 -0.63 -19.38 -11.60
CA ARG A 205 -1.88 -19.53 -12.35
C ARG A 205 -1.69 -20.24 -13.69
N ALA A 206 -0.62 -19.89 -14.43
CA ALA A 206 -0.31 -20.52 -15.71
C ALA A 206 0.03 -22.01 -15.56
N ARG A 207 0.76 -22.38 -14.50
CA ARG A 207 1.09 -23.78 -14.20
C ARG A 207 -0.13 -24.61 -13.82
N GLU A 208 -1.04 -24.06 -13.03
CA GLU A 208 -2.32 -24.71 -12.67
C GLU A 208 -3.24 -24.88 -13.89
N GLY A 209 -3.28 -23.88 -14.78
CA GLY A 209 -3.96 -23.98 -16.07
C GLY A 209 -3.42 -25.11 -16.94
N LEU A 210 -2.11 -25.31 -16.99
CA LEU A 210 -1.50 -26.42 -17.74
C LEU A 210 -1.75 -27.78 -17.07
N ALA A 211 -1.66 -27.87 -15.75
CA ALA A 211 -1.91 -29.10 -15.00
C ALA A 211 -3.37 -29.59 -15.14
N SER A 212 -4.33 -28.66 -15.17
CA SER A 212 -5.74 -28.99 -15.40
C SER A 212 -6.00 -29.48 -16.83
N LEU A 213 -5.33 -28.93 -17.85
CA LEU A 213 -5.44 -29.39 -19.24
C LEU A 213 -4.86 -30.80 -19.44
N VAL A 214 -3.68 -31.08 -18.86
CA VAL A 214 -3.03 -32.42 -18.93
C VAL A 214 -3.88 -33.48 -18.23
N SER A 215 -4.55 -33.15 -17.12
CA SER A 215 -5.44 -34.07 -16.42
C SER A 215 -6.71 -34.39 -17.23
N VAL A 216 -7.19 -33.46 -18.05
CA VAL A 216 -8.36 -33.65 -18.92
C VAL A 216 -8.02 -34.49 -20.16
N GLU A 217 -6.79 -34.37 -20.70
CA GLU A 217 -6.32 -35.21 -21.80
C GLU A 217 -6.06 -36.66 -21.35
N GLY A 218 -5.52 -36.89 -20.15
CA GLY A 218 -5.34 -38.24 -19.59
C GLY A 218 -6.67 -38.99 -19.38
N ALA A 219 -7.75 -38.29 -19.00
CA ALA A 219 -9.07 -38.89 -18.81
C ALA A 219 -9.81 -39.25 -20.12
N ARG A 220 -9.32 -38.77 -21.28
CA ARG A 220 -9.86 -39.10 -22.61
C ARG A 220 -9.08 -40.20 -23.35
N GLY A 221 -7.93 -40.63 -22.82
CA GLY A 221 -7.06 -41.64 -23.44
C GLY A 221 -7.33 -43.09 -23.03
N ASP A 222 -8.10 -43.33 -21.96
CA ASP A 222 -8.44 -44.67 -21.45
C ASP A 222 -9.91 -45.05 -21.77
N GLY A 223 -10.27 -45.02 -23.05
CA GLY A 223 -11.59 -45.43 -23.56
C GLY A 223 -11.49 -46.44 -24.68
#